data_AF-A0A8X6R4I7-F1
#
_entry.id   AF-A0A8X6R4I7-F1
#
_cell.length_a   1.000
_cell.length_b   1.000
_cell.length_c   1.000
_cell.angle_alpha   90.00
_cell.angle_beta   90.00
_cell.angle_gamma   90.00
#
_symmetry.space_group_name_H-M   'P 1'
#
loop_
_entity.id
_entity.type
_entity.pdbx_description
1 polymer ?
#
loop_
_entity_poly.entity_id
_entity_poly.type
_entity_poly.pdbx_seq_one_letter_code
_entity_poly.pdbx_strand_id
1 'polypeptide(L)'
;MPLRRNRRQYEQLTDFDRGSIIGLREAGWSNRRIGRHLGQSDMVVARCWQQWIRRRHPVSSRETIRRRLTEVGLRSRRPLRRLPLTPHHRQCRLDFADVGQLGV
;
A
#
# COMPACT_ATOMS: atom_id res chain seq x y z
N MET A 1 -24.95 7.27 -16.24
CA MET A 1 -24.44 8.32 -17.15
C MET A 1 -22.93 8.21 -17.28
N PRO A 2 -22.32 8.17 -18.48
CA PRO A 2 -20.87 8.11 -18.61
C PRO A 2 -20.27 9.52 -18.54
N LEU A 3 -19.35 9.75 -17.59
CA LEU A 3 -18.56 10.98 -17.53
C LEU A 3 -17.67 11.04 -18.77
N ARG A 4 -18.04 11.89 -19.75
CA ARG A 4 -17.24 12.17 -20.94
C ARG A 4 -15.83 12.60 -20.49
N ARG A 5 -14.87 11.68 -20.61
CA ARG A 5 -13.45 11.95 -20.35
C ARG A 5 -12.93 12.85 -21.47
N ASN A 6 -12.98 14.17 -21.25
CA ASN A 6 -12.34 15.12 -22.14
C ASN A 6 -10.80 14.97 -22.00
N ARG A 7 -10.20 14.18 -22.89
CA ARG A 7 -8.74 13.92 -22.94
C ARG A 7 -7.95 15.10 -23.52
N ARG A 8 -8.57 15.94 -24.35
CA ARG A 8 -7.91 16.95 -25.18
C ARG A 8 -7.25 18.09 -24.38
N GLN A 9 -7.80 18.45 -23.22
CA GLN A 9 -7.26 19.54 -22.40
C GLN A 9 -5.91 19.20 -21.73
N TYR A 10 -5.55 17.92 -21.67
CA TYR A 10 -4.37 17.46 -20.93
C TYR A 10 -3.11 17.34 -21.80
N GLU A 11 -3.31 17.13 -23.11
CA GLU A 11 -2.23 17.13 -24.12
C GLU A 11 -1.62 18.52 -24.31
N GLN A 12 -2.35 19.58 -23.95
CA GLN A 12 -1.90 20.98 -24.07
C GLN A 12 -1.09 21.49 -22.88
N LEU A 13 -0.91 20.70 -21.82
CA LEU A 13 -0.15 21.13 -20.64
C LEU A 13 1.36 21.10 -20.94
N THR A 14 2.04 22.23 -20.82
CA THR A 14 3.49 22.28 -21.00
C THR A 14 4.21 21.54 -19.86
N ASP A 15 5.45 21.12 -20.09
CA ASP A 15 6.25 20.50 -19.01
C ASP A 15 6.53 21.47 -17.86
N PHE A 16 6.62 22.77 -18.16
CA PHE A 16 6.73 23.81 -17.15
C PHE A 16 5.46 23.93 -16.28
N ASP A 17 4.28 23.90 -16.90
CA ASP A 17 3.00 23.91 -16.16
C ASP A 17 2.86 22.67 -15.27
N ARG A 18 3.28 21.49 -15.78
CA ARG A 18 3.31 20.25 -14.99
C ARG A 18 4.23 20.38 -13.79
N GLY A 19 5.45 20.92 -14.00
CA GLY A 19 6.41 21.18 -12.93
C GLY A 19 5.86 22.14 -11.87
N SER A 20 5.25 23.23 -12.31
CA SER A 20 4.61 24.23 -11.44
C SER A 20 3.46 23.63 -10.62
N ILE A 21 2.61 22.80 -11.24
CA ILE A 21 1.55 22.07 -10.54
C ILE A 21 2.13 21.16 -9.45
N ILE A 22 3.18 20.40 -9.75
CA ILE A 22 3.82 19.50 -8.79
C ILE A 22 4.39 20.29 -7.61
N GLY A 23 5.19 21.33 -7.87
CA GLY A 23 5.84 22.13 -6.82
C GLY A 23 4.84 22.84 -5.91
N LEU A 24 3.80 23.47 -6.46
CA LEU A 24 2.75 24.10 -5.66
C LEU A 24 1.95 23.09 -4.84
N ARG A 25 1.77 21.87 -5.36
CA ARG A 25 1.06 20.81 -4.67
C ARG A 25 1.89 20.22 -3.53
N GLU A 26 3.20 20.08 -3.71
CA GLU A 26 4.14 19.75 -2.63
C GLU A 26 4.20 20.85 -1.56
N ALA A 27 4.07 22.12 -1.95
CA ALA A 27 3.94 23.25 -1.02
C ALA A 27 2.57 23.36 -0.31
N GLY A 28 1.68 22.38 -0.49
CA GLY A 28 0.40 22.28 0.22
C GLY A 28 -0.76 23.09 -0.37
N TRP A 29 -0.61 23.68 -1.57
CA TRP A 29 -1.69 24.47 -2.16
C TRP A 29 -2.85 23.60 -2.63
N SER A 30 -4.10 24.05 -2.44
CA SER A 30 -5.31 23.35 -2.91
C SER A 30 -5.43 23.34 -4.44
N ASN A 31 -6.09 22.33 -5.03
CA ASN A 31 -6.13 22.17 -6.49
C ASN A 31 -6.84 23.36 -7.14
N ARG A 32 -7.91 23.83 -6.49
CA ARG A 32 -8.63 25.03 -6.88
C ARG A 32 -7.74 26.28 -6.88
N ARG A 33 -6.86 26.44 -5.88
CA ARG A 33 -5.91 27.57 -5.81
C ARG A 33 -4.87 27.50 -6.92
N ILE A 34 -4.30 26.32 -7.16
CA ILE A 34 -3.34 26.07 -8.25
C ILE A 34 -4.00 26.32 -9.61
N GLY A 35 -5.22 25.79 -9.82
CA GLY A 35 -5.97 25.96 -11.05
C GLY A 35 -6.26 27.43 -11.35
N ARG A 36 -6.72 28.20 -10.35
CA ARG A 36 -6.90 29.65 -10.50
C ARG A 36 -5.59 30.38 -10.82
N HIS A 37 -4.48 29.96 -10.22
CA HIS A 37 -3.18 30.59 -10.44
C HIS A 37 -2.62 30.33 -11.85
N LEU A 38 -2.85 29.13 -12.38
CA LEU A 38 -2.31 28.69 -13.67
C LEU A 38 -3.34 28.76 -14.83
N GLY A 39 -4.54 29.29 -14.57
CA GLY A 39 -5.64 29.28 -15.55
C GLY A 39 -6.14 27.87 -15.92
N GLN A 40 -5.92 26.89 -15.05
CA GLN A 40 -6.26 25.48 -15.26
C GLN A 40 -7.48 25.04 -14.45
N SER A 41 -8.17 24.00 -14.91
CA SER A 41 -9.25 23.40 -14.14
C SER A 41 -8.71 22.54 -12.99
N ASP A 42 -9.49 22.43 -11.91
CA ASP A 42 -9.18 21.56 -10.76
C ASP A 42 -8.91 20.10 -11.20
N MET A 43 -9.68 19.59 -12.17
CA MET A 43 -9.49 18.25 -12.73
C MET A 43 -8.14 18.05 -13.42
N VAL A 44 -7.63 19.07 -14.12
CA VAL A 44 -6.31 19.01 -14.76
C VAL A 44 -5.22 18.92 -13.70
N VAL A 45 -5.31 19.76 -12.66
CA VAL A 45 -4.37 19.75 -11.53
C VAL A 45 -4.40 18.40 -10.80
N ALA A 46 -5.59 17.91 -10.45
CA ALA A 46 -5.77 16.64 -9.75
C ALA A 46 -5.20 15.46 -10.55
N ARG A 47 -5.45 15.43 -11.86
CA ARG A 47 -4.97 14.36 -12.74
C ARG A 47 -3.45 14.43 -12.93
N CYS A 48 -2.87 15.63 -13.05
CA CYS A 48 -1.42 15.85 -13.11
C CYS A 48 -0.73 15.29 -11.88
N TRP A 49 -1.25 15.65 -10.71
CA TRP A 49 -0.76 15.13 -9.44
C TRP A 49 -0.85 13.59 -9.35
N GLN A 50 -2.00 13.00 -9.71
CA GLN A 50 -2.17 11.54 -9.69
C GLN A 50 -1.22 10.82 -10.65
N GLN A 51 -0.99 11.38 -11.84
CA GLN A 51 -0.06 10.80 -12.82
C GLN A 51 1.37 10.85 -12.31
N TRP A 52 1.78 11.97 -11.70
CA TRP A 52 3.10 12.11 -11.11
C TRP A 52 3.30 11.15 -9.93
N ILE A 53 2.35 11.04 -9.00
CA ILE A 53 2.42 10.05 -7.90
C ILE A 53 2.53 8.63 -8.46
N ARG A 54 1.73 8.28 -9.46
CA ARG A 54 1.75 6.93 -10.05
C ARG A 54 3.09 6.58 -10.70
N ARG A 55 3.78 7.59 -11.27
CA ARG A 55 5.13 7.43 -11.83
C ARG A 55 6.19 7.36 -10.72
N ARG A 56 6.11 8.22 -9.71
CA ARG A 56 7.05 8.26 -8.57
C ARG A 56 6.94 7.03 -7.67
N HIS A 57 5.72 6.55 -7.47
CA HIS A 57 5.38 5.37 -6.69
C HIS A 57 4.43 4.51 -7.52
N PRO A 58 4.94 3.51 -8.26
CA PRO A 58 4.06 2.57 -8.95
C PRO A 58 3.22 1.88 -7.88
N VAL A 59 1.91 2.15 -7.92
CA VAL A 59 0.93 1.52 -7.04
C VAL A 59 1.03 0.03 -7.28
N SER A 60 1.73 -0.65 -6.38
CA SER A 60 1.99 -2.08 -6.52
C SER A 60 0.71 -2.81 -6.13
N SER A 61 0.28 -3.76 -6.97
CA SER A 61 -0.89 -4.57 -6.62
C SER A 61 -0.62 -5.33 -5.31
N ARG A 62 -1.70 -5.71 -4.62
CA ARG A 62 -1.61 -6.54 -3.41
C ARG A 62 -0.81 -7.82 -3.68
N GLU A 63 -1.02 -8.48 -4.82
CA GLU A 63 -0.22 -9.63 -5.26
C GLU A 63 1.27 -9.29 -5.39
N THR A 64 1.61 -8.14 -5.99
CA THR A 64 3.00 -7.72 -6.19
C THR A 64 3.68 -7.46 -4.85
N ILE A 65 2.98 -6.80 -3.92
CA ILE A 65 3.46 -6.57 -2.56
C ILE A 65 3.68 -7.91 -1.85
N ARG A 66 2.70 -8.83 -1.92
CA ARG A 66 2.80 -10.17 -1.31
C ARG A 66 3.97 -10.97 -1.86
N ARG A 67 4.18 -10.94 -3.19
CA ARG A 67 5.30 -11.62 -3.86
C ARG A 67 6.63 -11.08 -3.37
N ARG A 68 6.83 -9.75 -3.40
CA ARG A 68 8.07 -9.10 -2.95
C ARG A 68 8.37 -9.38 -1.48
N LEU A 69 7.36 -9.32 -0.61
CA LEU A 69 7.51 -9.68 0.80
C LEU A 69 7.95 -11.14 0.96
N THR A 70 7.37 -12.04 0.17
CA THR A 70 7.73 -13.46 0.18
C THR A 70 9.16 -13.70 -0.30
N GLU A 71 9.62 -12.99 -1.34
CA GLU A 71 11.00 -13.05 -1.87
C GLU A 71 12.03 -12.68 -0.80
N VAL A 72 11.75 -11.65 0.01
CA VAL A 72 12.63 -11.25 1.13
C VAL A 72 12.39 -12.05 2.42
N GLY A 73 11.64 -13.16 2.34
CA GLY A 73 11.38 -14.06 3.48
C GLY A 73 10.36 -13.52 4.50
N LEU A 74 9.79 -12.34 4.27
CA LEU A 74 8.76 -11.76 5.12
C LEU A 74 7.40 -12.38 4.79
N ARG A 75 6.92 -13.23 5.69
CA ARG A 75 5.57 -13.80 5.64
C ARG A 75 4.84 -13.44 6.92
N SER A 76 3.57 -13.05 6.79
CA SER A 76 2.71 -12.91 7.96
C SER A 76 2.56 -14.29 8.61
N ARG A 77 3.12 -14.47 9.81
CA ARG A 77 3.02 -15.71 10.59
C ARG A 77 1.89 -15.55 11.61
N ARG A 78 1.10 -16.61 11.81
CA ARG A 78 0.11 -16.63 12.89
C ARG A 78 0.85 -16.52 14.23
N PRO A 79 0.50 -15.58 15.12
CA PRO A 79 1.05 -15.55 16.46
C PRO A 79 0.73 -16.86 17.16
N LEU A 80 1.72 -17.43 17.85
CA LEU A 80 1.51 -18.65 18.62
C LEU A 80 0.50 -18.36 19.74
N ARG A 81 -0.62 -19.09 19.75
CA ARG A 81 -1.63 -18.96 20.82
C ARG A 81 -1.13 -19.48 22.17
N ARG A 82 -0.09 -20.31 22.16
CA ARG A 82 0.56 -20.90 23.34
C ARG A 82 2.03 -21.06 23.05
N LEU A 83 2.87 -20.88 24.08
CA LEU A 83 4.30 -21.14 23.98
C LEU A 83 4.52 -22.63 23.65
N PRO A 84 5.45 -22.96 22.75
CA PRO A 84 5.82 -24.35 22.51
C PRO A 84 6.35 -24.93 23.83
N LEU A 85 5.86 -26.12 24.20
CA LEU A 85 6.36 -26.80 25.38
C LEU A 85 7.86 -27.05 25.22
N THR A 86 8.61 -26.79 26.29
CA THR A 86 10.00 -27.23 26.38
C THR A 86 10.06 -28.76 26.27
N PRO A 87 11.15 -29.34 25.75
CA PRO A 87 11.30 -30.79 25.64
C PRO A 87 10.99 -31.53 26.95
N HIS A 88 11.40 -30.95 28.08
CA HIS A 88 11.10 -31.44 29.43
C HIS A 88 9.60 -31.53 29.71
N HIS A 89 8.85 -30.43 29.50
CA HIS A 89 7.39 -30.44 29.72
C HIS A 89 6.64 -31.36 28.74
N ARG A 90 7.19 -31.60 27.55
CA ARG A 90 6.65 -32.60 26.62
C ARG A 90 6.82 -34.00 27.20
N GLN A 91 8.00 -34.33 27.72
CA GLN A 91 8.28 -35.63 28.32
C GLN A 91 7.38 -35.89 29.53
N CYS A 92 7.29 -34.93 30.48
CA CYS A 92 6.41 -35.09 31.64
C CYS A 92 4.93 -35.32 31.27
N ARG A 93 4.45 -34.75 30.17
CA ARG A 93 3.07 -35.01 29.68
C ARG A 93 2.91 -36.41 29.09
N LEU A 94 3.94 -36.93 28.43
CA LEU A 94 3.93 -38.29 27.90
C LEU A 94 3.98 -39.28 29.05
N ASP A 95 4.89 -39.08 30.00
CA ASP A 95 4.99 -39.92 31.19
C ASP A 95 3.68 -39.92 31.99
N PHE A 96 3.03 -38.76 32.15
CA PHE A 96 1.70 -38.68 32.78
C PHE A 96 0.61 -39.43 32.00
N ALA A 97 0.65 -39.39 30.67
CA ALA A 97 -0.31 -40.12 29.83
C ALA A 97 -0.08 -41.64 29.88
N ASP A 98 1.18 -42.07 29.99
CA ASP A 98 1.56 -43.49 30.13
C ASP A 98 1.17 -44.04 31.51
N VAL A 99 1.32 -43.24 32.58
CA VAL A 99 0.84 -43.60 33.93
C VAL A 99 -0.68 -43.78 33.96
N GLY A 100 -1.43 -43.02 33.16
CA GLY A 100 -2.89 -43.14 33.04
C GLY A 100 -3.39 -44.38 32.29
N GLN A 101 -2.52 -45.11 31.57
CA GLN A 101 -2.89 -46.35 30.85
C GLN A 101 -2.70 -47.63 31.69
N LEU A 102 -2.02 -47.55 32.84
CA LEU A 102 -1.69 -48.70 33.69
C LEU A 102 -2.48 -48.78 35.01
N GLY A 103 -3.53 -47.98 35.19
CA GLY A 103 -4.43 -48.18 36.33
C GLY A 103 -5.44 -47.06 36.55
N VAL A 104 -6.64 -47.24 35.98
CA VAL A 104 -7.91 -47.34 36.71
C VAL A 104 -8.80 -48.32 35.96
#